data_AF-E9I2B7-F1
#
_entry.id   AF-E9I2B7-F1
#
_cell.length_a   1.000
_cell.length_b   1.000
_cell.length_c   1.000
_cell.angle_alpha   90.00
_cell.angle_beta   90.00
_cell.angle_gamma   90.00
#
_symmetry.space_group_name_H-M   'P 1'
#
loop_
_entity.id
_entity.type
_entity.pdbx_description
1 polymer ?
#
loop_
_entity_poly.entity_id
_entity_poly.type
_entity_poly.pdbx_seq_one_letter_code
_entity_poly.pdbx_strand_id
1 'polypeptide(L)'
;PACTRFIEEGIRELLKARRILCGSYVYGYYLEDNGYNKTIFEFMQNELESFTEKLSEMVARPYLRTPRSTIVDMTLKVRRKRHEFIRAVSKG
;
A
#
# COMPACT_ATOMS: atom_id res chain seq x y z
N PRO A 1 1.16 -5.11 27.57
CA PRO A 1 0.71 -4.29 26.41
C PRO A 1 1.24 -4.72 25.02
N ALA A 2 1.69 -5.96 24.81
CA ALA A 2 2.22 -6.45 23.52
C ALA A 2 1.15 -6.98 22.53
N CYS A 3 -0.10 -7.13 22.98
CA CYS A 3 -1.16 -7.76 22.19
C CYS A 3 -1.61 -6.92 21.00
N THR A 4 -1.53 -5.58 21.03
CA THR A 4 -2.10 -4.69 19.99
C THR A 4 -1.08 -4.04 19.05
N ARG A 5 0.23 -4.21 19.29
CA ARG A 5 1.29 -3.56 18.51
C ARG A 5 1.21 -3.83 17.00
N PHE A 6 0.76 -5.02 16.61
CA PHE A 6 0.60 -5.39 15.21
C PHE A 6 -0.47 -4.56 14.49
N ILE A 7 -1.48 -4.06 15.21
CA ILE A 7 -2.49 -3.15 14.67
C ILE A 7 -1.90 -1.76 14.46
N GLU A 8 -1.14 -1.25 15.42
CA GLU A 8 -0.46 0.04 15.28
C GLU A 8 0.50 0.02 14.09
N GLU A 9 1.26 -1.07 13.93
CA GLU A 9 2.14 -1.27 12.78
C GLU A 9 1.36 -1.34 11.46
N GLY A 10 0.23 -2.05 11.43
CA GLY A 10 -0.68 -2.10 10.29
C GLY A 10 -1.24 -0.73 9.90
N ILE A 11 -1.73 0.04 10.89
CA ILE A 11 -2.25 1.40 10.67
C ILE A 11 -1.14 2.33 10.18
N ARG A 12 0.06 2.27 10.78
CA ARG A 12 1.20 3.09 10.36
C ARG A 12 1.60 2.79 8.92
N GLU A 13 1.59 1.52 8.52
CA GLU A 13 1.88 1.15 7.13
C GLU A 13 0.77 1.57 6.17
N LEU A 14 -0.50 1.44 6.57
CA LEU A 14 -1.65 1.93 5.81
C LEU A 14 -1.54 3.43 5.51
N LEU A 15 -1.20 4.25 6.53
CA LEU A 15 -1.01 5.69 6.36
C LEU A 15 0.14 6.02 5.41
N LYS A 16 1.24 5.28 5.48
CA LYS A 16 2.37 5.43 4.53
C LYS A 16 1.96 5.08 3.10
N ALA A 17 1.24 3.98 2.91
CA ALA A 17 0.77 3.57 1.60
C ALA A 17 -0.21 4.59 1.00
N ARG A 18 -1.19 5.07 1.78
CA ARG A 18 -2.11 6.15 1.35
C ARG A 18 -1.38 7.42 0.94
N ARG A 19 -0.36 7.85 1.69
CA ARG A 19 0.44 9.03 1.32
C ARG A 19 1.13 8.85 -0.04
N ILE A 20 1.66 7.66 -0.30
CA ILE A 20 2.28 7.35 -1.60
C ILE A 20 1.24 7.33 -2.71
N LEU A 21 0.07 6.72 -2.47
CA LEU A 21 -1.02 6.68 -3.44
C LEU A 21 -1.55 8.08 -3.79
N CYS A 22 -1.69 8.98 -2.80
CA CYS A 22 -2.07 10.37 -3.08
C CYS A 22 -1.07 11.05 -4.03
N GLY A 23 0.23 10.86 -3.80
CA GLY A 23 1.27 11.38 -4.69
C GLY A 23 1.29 10.69 -6.06
N SER A 24 0.94 9.40 -6.11
CA SER A 24 0.98 8.63 -7.36
C SER A 24 -0.09 9.07 -8.35
N TYR A 25 -1.29 9.47 -7.89
CA TYR A 25 -2.29 10.01 -8.82
C TYR A 25 -1.83 11.31 -9.48
N VAL A 26 -1.21 12.22 -8.71
CA VAL A 26 -0.67 13.48 -9.26
C VAL A 26 0.48 13.18 -10.21
N TYR A 27 1.40 12.29 -9.82
CA TYR A 27 2.51 11.88 -10.68
C TYR A 27 2.03 11.23 -11.98
N GLY A 28 1.08 10.29 -11.90
CA GLY A 28 0.51 9.60 -13.05
C GLY A 28 -0.23 10.52 -14.03
N TYR A 29 -0.82 11.62 -13.54
CA TYR A 29 -1.46 12.63 -14.40
C TYR A 29 -0.44 13.32 -15.32
N TYR A 30 0.77 13.62 -14.82
CA TYR A 30 1.83 14.29 -15.58
C TYR A 30 2.80 13.33 -16.27
N LEU A 31 2.69 12.02 -16.02
CA LEU A 31 3.54 11.03 -16.66
C LEU A 31 3.16 10.94 -18.15
N GLU A 32 4.10 11.34 -19.02
CA GLU A 32 3.92 11.30 -20.47
C GLU A 32 3.55 9.90 -20.94
N ASP A 33 2.67 9.83 -21.95
CA ASP A 33 2.14 8.59 -22.49
C ASP A 33 3.15 7.89 -23.43
N ASN A 34 4.36 7.64 -22.92
CA ASN A 34 5.42 6.92 -23.63
C ASN A 34 5.19 5.39 -23.58
N GLY A 35 3.93 4.98 -23.44
CA GLY A 35 3.42 3.60 -23.48
C GLY A 35 3.86 2.74 -22.30
N TYR A 36 5.08 2.20 -22.35
CA TYR A 36 5.52 1.11 -21.48
C TYR A 36 5.67 1.53 -20.00
N ASN A 37 6.25 2.71 -19.76
CA ASN A 37 6.48 3.19 -18.39
C ASN A 37 5.18 3.55 -17.67
N LYS A 38 4.21 4.13 -18.38
CA LYS A 38 2.90 4.48 -17.81
C LYS A 38 2.05 3.25 -17.49
N THR A 39 2.01 2.26 -18.39
CA THR A 39 1.30 1.00 -18.12
C THR A 39 1.88 0.26 -16.91
N ILE A 40 3.22 0.19 -16.78
CA ILE A 40 3.85 -0.43 -15.61
C ILE A 40 3.53 0.36 -14.33
N PHE A 41 3.61 1.69 -14.41
CA PHE A 41 3.28 2.56 -13.28
C PHE A 41 1.85 2.32 -12.79
N GLU A 42 0.87 2.36 -13.68
CA GLU A 42 -0.54 2.13 -13.37
C GLU A 42 -0.79 0.73 -12.82
N PHE A 43 -0.14 -0.29 -13.39
CA PHE A 43 -0.21 -1.66 -12.89
C PHE A 43 0.29 -1.75 -11.43
N MET A 44 1.46 -1.17 -11.14
CA MET A 44 2.03 -1.20 -9.80
C MET A 44 1.24 -0.34 -8.80
N GLN A 45 0.69 0.79 -9.25
CA GLN A 45 -0.20 1.64 -8.46
C GLN A 45 -1.46 0.87 -8.06
N ASN A 46 -2.14 0.24 -9.01
CA ASN A 46 -3.35 -0.56 -8.78
C ASN A 46 -3.07 -1.73 -7.83
N GLU A 47 -1.92 -2.38 -7.96
CA GLU A 47 -1.53 -3.47 -7.07
C GLU A 47 -1.33 -2.96 -5.62
N LEU A 48 -0.63 -1.84 -5.44
CA LEU A 48 -0.47 -1.20 -4.13
C LEU A 48 -1.82 -0.77 -3.53
N GLU A 49 -2.70 -0.18 -4.33
CA GLU A 49 -4.04 0.24 -3.92
C GLU A 49 -4.87 -0.95 -3.43
N SER A 50 -4.91 -2.04 -4.20
CA SER A 50 -5.65 -3.25 -3.82
C SER A 50 -5.20 -3.83 -2.47
N PHE A 51 -3.89 -3.89 -2.21
CA PHE A 51 -3.39 -4.38 -0.91
C PHE A 51 -3.64 -3.38 0.23
N THR A 52 -3.59 -2.08 -0.06
CA THR A 52 -3.86 -1.01 0.91
C THR A 52 -5.31 -1.06 1.38
N GLU A 53 -6.26 -1.23 0.46
CA GLU A 53 -7.68 -1.35 0.81
C GLU A 53 -7.98 -2.63 1.60
N LYS A 54 -7.41 -3.77 1.20
CA LYS A 54 -7.52 -5.01 2.00
C LYS A 54 -7.00 -4.84 3.42
N LEU A 55 -5.86 -4.16 3.61
CA LEU A 55 -5.34 -3.88 4.96
C LEU A 55 -6.28 -2.95 5.72
N SER A 56 -6.83 -1.93 5.07
CA SER A 56 -7.80 -1.01 5.66
C SER A 56 -9.02 -1.76 6.21
N GLU A 57 -9.62 -2.64 5.41
CA GLU A 57 -10.78 -3.45 5.80
C GLU A 57 -10.51 -4.36 7.01
N MET A 58 -9.27 -4.88 7.11
CA MET A 58 -8.85 -5.74 8.22
C MET A 58 -8.72 -4.97 9.54
N VAL A 59 -8.28 -3.71 9.50
CA VAL A 59 -7.97 -2.91 10.71
C VAL A 59 -9.07 -1.91 11.09
N ALA A 60 -10.00 -1.58 10.20
CA ALA A 60 -11.03 -0.55 10.40
C ALA A 60 -12.30 -1.02 11.12
N ARG A 61 -12.27 -2.16 11.82
CA ARG A 61 -13.46 -2.72 12.50
C ARG A 61 -13.44 -2.45 14.01
N PRO A 62 -14.59 -2.16 14.64
CA PRO A 62 -14.68 -1.96 16.10
C PRO A 62 -14.15 -3.14 16.92
N TYR A 63 -14.25 -4.35 16.37
CA TYR A 63 -13.68 -5.57 16.92
C TYR A 63 -12.86 -6.29 15.84
N LEU A 64 -11.66 -6.75 16.20
CA LEU A 64 -10.81 -7.50 15.28
C LEU A 64 -11.43 -8.86 14.99
N ARG A 65 -11.83 -9.06 13.73
CA ARG A 65 -12.31 -10.34 13.21
C ARG A 65 -11.25 -11.08 12.41
N THR A 66 -10.22 -10.37 11.96
CA THR A 66 -9.13 -10.92 11.19
C THR A 66 -8.04 -11.44 12.13
N PRO A 67 -7.54 -12.68 11.95
CA PRO A 67 -6.46 -13.22 12.77
C PRO A 67 -5.21 -12.34 12.74
N ARG A 68 -4.48 -12.32 13.85
CA ARG A 68 -3.23 -11.55 13.99
C ARG A 68 -2.22 -11.86 12.88
N SER A 69 -2.00 -13.14 12.58
CA SER A 69 -1.06 -13.56 11.53
C SER A 69 -1.42 -12.96 10.18
N THR A 70 -2.70 -13.03 9.80
CA THR A 70 -3.20 -12.46 8.54
C THR A 70 -2.98 -10.95 8.45
N ILE A 71 -3.19 -10.21 9.54
CA ILE A 71 -2.93 -8.75 9.57
C ILE A 71 -1.44 -8.46 9.45
N VAL A 72 -0.60 -9.22 10.14
CA VAL A 72 0.87 -9.09 10.05
C VAL A 72 1.35 -9.35 8.62
N ASP A 73 0.90 -10.45 8.01
CA ASP A 73 1.28 -10.83 6.65
C ASP A 73 0.83 -9.77 5.63
N MET A 74 -0.41 -9.27 5.76
CA MET A 74 -0.91 -8.21 4.89
C MET A 74 -0.12 -6.91 5.08
N THR A 75 0.22 -6.55 6.32
CA THR A 75 1.06 -5.38 6.62
C THR A 75 2.42 -5.48 5.94
N LEU A 76 3.08 -6.64 6.03
CA LEU A 76 4.35 -6.89 5.35
C LEU A 76 4.21 -6.85 3.83
N LYS A 77 3.10 -7.35 3.29
CA LYS A 77 2.81 -7.33 1.86
C LYS A 77 2.62 -5.91 1.33
N VAL A 78 1.82 -5.07 2.01
CA VAL A 78 1.65 -3.65 1.69
C VAL A 78 3.00 -2.94 1.75
N ARG A 79 3.80 -3.18 2.80
CA ARG A 79 5.13 -2.58 2.92
C ARG A 79 6.05 -2.93 1.76
N ARG A 80 6.09 -4.20 1.39
CA ARG A 80 6.90 -4.68 0.25
C ARG A 80 6.46 -4.00 -1.05
N LYS A 81 5.16 -4.01 -1.33
CA LYS A 81 4.59 -3.42 -2.55
C LYS A 81 4.83 -1.92 -2.64
N ARG A 82 4.71 -1.21 -1.52
CA ARG A 82 5.04 0.22 -1.44
C ARG A 82 6.51 0.49 -1.79
N HIS A 83 7.43 -0.33 -1.29
CA HIS A 83 8.85 -0.18 -1.62
C HIS A 83 9.18 -0.54 -3.07
N GLU A 84 8.57 -1.61 -3.60
CA GLU A 84 8.69 -1.98 -5.01
C GLU A 84 8.22 -0.83 -5.91
N PHE A 85 7.06 -0.25 -5.62
CA PHE A 85 6.49 0.86 -6.36
C PHE A 85 7.36 2.12 -6.33
N ILE A 86 7.76 2.60 -5.14
CA ILE A 86 8.63 3.77 -5.01
C ILE A 86 9.96 3.56 -5.77
N ARG A 87 10.54 2.36 -5.67
CA ARG A 87 11.80 2.05 -6.36
C ARG A 87 11.64 2.06 -7.88
N ALA A 88 10.51 1.58 -8.40
CA ALA A 88 10.22 1.64 -9.83
C ALA A 88 10.07 3.09 -10.29
N VAL A 89 9.30 3.89 -9.55
CA VAL A 89 9.11 5.33 -9.83
C VAL A 89 10.43 6.11 -9.77
N SER A 90 11.32 5.80 -8.82
CA SER A 90 12.60 6.52 -8.69
C SER A 90 13.65 6.16 -9.75
N LYS A 91 13.42 5.13 -10.57
CA LYS A 91 14.36 4.62 -11.57
C LYS A 91 13.95 4.92 -13.02
N GLY A 92 12.70 5.34 -13.22
CA GLY A 92 12.21 5.89 -14.49
C GLY A 92 12.47 7.39 -14.55
#